data_AF-A0A8B2S8X1-F1
#
_entry.id   AF-A0A8B2S8X1-F1
#
_cell.length_a   1.000
_cell.length_b   1.000
_cell.length_c   1.000
_cell.angle_alpha   90.00
_cell.angle_beta   90.00
_cell.angle_gamma   90.00
#
_symmetry.space_group_name_H-M   'P 1'
#
loop_
_entity.id
_entity.type
_entity.pdbx_description
1 polymer ?
#
loop_
_entity_poly.entity_id
_entity_poly.type
_entity_poly.pdbx_seq_one_letter_code
_entity_poly.pdbx_strand_id
1 'polypeptide(L)' 'MPRQPDIRAAFIAAIQQNPKGYLCLHTDKFIAELQERNWHFSQADANTWIERYQPDFADKTTNESENRYWILRNMGRVF' A
#
# COMPACT_ATOMS: atom_id res chain seq x y z
N MET A 1 -3.65 9.45 -21.07
CA MET A 1 -3.95 9.86 -19.68
C MET A 1 -3.63 8.67 -18.81
N PRO A 2 -2.73 8.78 -17.84
CA PRO A 2 -2.43 7.66 -16.98
C PRO A 2 -3.56 7.64 -15.94
N ARG A 3 -4.39 6.60 -16.08
CA ARG A 3 -5.77 6.57 -15.58
C ARG A 3 -5.64 6.04 -14.16
N GLN A 4 -6.31 6.61 -13.16
CA GLN A 4 -6.38 6.07 -11.79
C GLN A 4 -6.30 4.52 -11.65
N PRO A 5 -6.86 3.70 -12.58
CA PRO A 5 -6.60 2.26 -12.64
C PRO A 5 -5.13 1.82 -12.55
N ASP A 6 -4.15 2.51 -13.14
CA ASP A 6 -2.75 2.07 -13.17
C ASP A 6 -2.11 2.11 -11.77
N ILE A 7 -2.37 3.17 -11.00
CA ILE A 7 -1.91 3.33 -9.62
C ILE A 7 -2.61 2.29 -8.72
N ARG A 8 -3.91 2.04 -8.94
CA ARG A 8 -4.64 0.99 -8.23
C ARG A 8 -4.12 -0.41 -8.55
N ALA A 9 -3.77 -0.67 -9.81
CA ALA A 9 -3.19 -1.95 -10.23
C ALA A 9 -1.81 -2.17 -9.59
N ALA A 10 -0.98 -1.11 -9.51
CA ALA A 10 0.29 -1.15 -8.77
C ALA A 10 0.06 -1.46 -7.28
N PHE A 11 -0.93 -0.83 -6.66
CA PHE A 11 -1.27 -1.09 -5.26
C PHE A 11 -1.68 -2.54 -5.03
N ILE A 12 -2.57 -3.09 -5.87
CA ILE A 12 -3.01 -4.49 -5.74
C ILE A 12 -1.84 -5.46 -5.93
N ALA A 13 -0.94 -5.19 -6.89
CA ALA A 13 0.24 -6.01 -7.11
C ALA A 13 1.22 -5.97 -5.93
N ALA A 14 1.29 -4.85 -5.21
CA ALA A 14 2.13 -4.70 -4.02
C ALA A 14 1.59 -5.42 -2.77
N ILE A 15 0.31 -5.82 -2.76
CA ILE A 15 -0.28 -6.54 -1.62
C ILE A 15 0.28 -7.96 -1.56
N GLN A 16 0.77 -8.33 -0.39
CA GLN A 16 1.23 -9.67 -0.05
C GLN A 16 0.55 -10.18 1.22
N GLN A 17 0.44 -11.50 1.35
CA GLN A 17 -0.06 -12.12 2.57
C GLN A 17 1.11 -12.37 3.53
N ASN A 18 0.99 -11.91 4.78
CA ASN A 18 1.97 -12.21 5.82
C ASN A 18 1.81 -13.66 6.34
N PRO A 19 2.78 -14.20 7.10
CA PRO A 19 2.69 -15.56 7.65
C PRO A 19 1.49 -15.81 8.57
N LYS A 20 0.86 -14.74 9.09
CA LYS A 20 -0.34 -14.82 9.94
C LYS A 20 -1.64 -14.76 9.11
N GLY A 21 -1.56 -14.68 7.79
CA GLY A 21 -2.69 -14.67 6.88
C GLY A 21 -3.24 -13.29 6.54
N TYR A 22 -2.67 -12.19 7.05
CA TYR A 22 -3.13 -10.84 6.77
C TYR A 22 -2.56 -10.27 5.47
N LEU A 23 -3.37 -9.53 4.72
CA LEU A 23 -2.96 -8.73 3.58
C LEU A 23 -2.23 -7.49 4.07
N CYS A 24 -1.02 -7.30 3.56
CA CYS A 24 -0.15 -6.19 3.93
C CYS A 24 0.74 -5.77 2.75
N LEU A 25 1.32 -4.58 2.84
CA LEU A 25 2.37 -4.14 1.94
C LEU A 25 3.32 -3.17 2.64
N HIS A 26 4.47 -2.94 2.01
CA HIS A 26 5.37 -1.84 2.36
C HIS A 26 5.28 -0.74 1.31
N THR A 27 5.45 0.51 1.73
CA THR A 27 5.44 1.66 0.81
C THR A 27 6.48 1.51 -0.32
N ASP A 28 7.67 0.96 -0.03
CA ASP A 28 8.68 0.72 -1.06
C ASP A 28 8.24 -0.31 -2.11
N LYS A 29 7.46 -1.33 -1.71
CA LYS A 29 6.90 -2.29 -2.65
C LYS A 29 5.88 -1.64 -3.56
N PHE A 30 5.03 -0.77 -3.01
CA PHE A 30 4.10 0.00 -3.81
C PHE A 30 4.83 0.93 -4.80
N ILE A 31 5.90 1.59 -4.38
CA ILE A 31 6.72 2.44 -5.26
C ILE A 31 7.40 1.62 -6.36
N ALA A 32 7.91 0.42 -6.07
CA ALA A 32 8.51 -0.45 -7.07
C ALA A 32 7.49 -0.80 -8.18
N GLU A 33 6.27 -1.20 -7.80
CA GLU A 33 5.19 -1.48 -8.74
C GLU A 33 4.76 -0.25 -9.55
N LEU A 34 4.80 0.94 -8.94
CA LEU A 34 4.55 2.19 -9.64
C LEU A 34 5.62 2.49 -10.69
N GLN A 35 6.90 2.28 -10.35
CA GLN A 35 8.02 2.51 -11.26
C GLN A 35 7.96 1.61 -12.49
N GLU A 36 7.58 0.33 -12.33
CA GLU A 36 7.37 -0.59 -13.46
C GLU A 36 6.29 -0.09 -14.44
N ARG A 37 5.36 0.73 -13.96
CA ARG A 37 4.27 1.33 -14.73
C ARG A 37 4.57 2.77 -15.15
N ASN A 38 5.84 3.21 -15.04
CA ASN A 38 6.34 4.57 -15.35
C ASN A 38 5.75 5.67 -14.46
N TRP A 39 5.44 5.34 -13.20
CA TRP A 39 5.02 6.31 -12.19
C TRP A 39 6.11 6.50 -11.14
N HIS A 40 6.43 7.75 -10.85
CA HIS A 40 7.46 8.13 -9.88
C HIS A 40 6.82 8.81 -8.69
N PHE A 41 6.68 8.08 -7.59
CA PHE A 41 6.18 8.60 -6.32
C PHE A 41 7.32 8.67 -5.31
N SER A 42 7.32 9.69 -4.46
CA SER A 42 8.08 9.65 -3.21
C SER A 42 7.38 8.73 -2.18
N GLN A 43 8.09 8.37 -1.10
CA GLN A 43 7.47 7.64 0.02
C GLN A 43 6.31 8.44 0.63
N ALA A 44 6.48 9.76 0.82
CA ALA A 44 5.42 10.64 1.31
C ALA A 44 4.18 10.66 0.38
N ASP A 45 4.38 10.72 -0.94
CA ASP A 45 3.29 10.71 -1.92
C ASP A 45 2.55 9.37 -1.92
N ALA A 46 3.30 8.27 -1.89
CA ALA A 46 2.74 6.92 -1.82
C ALA A 46 1.95 6.70 -0.53
N ASN A 47 2.48 7.14 0.61
CA ASN A 47 1.79 7.09 1.90
C ASN A 47 0.49 7.92 1.86
N THR A 48 0.56 9.17 1.39
CA THR A 48 -0.61 10.05 1.26
C THR A 48 -1.67 9.45 0.34
N TRP A 49 -1.25 8.77 -0.74
CA TRP A 49 -2.17 8.09 -1.64
C TRP A 49 -2.88 6.92 -0.93
N ILE A 50 -2.14 6.08 -0.20
CA ILE A 50 -2.73 4.95 0.54
C ILE A 50 -3.72 5.47 1.60
N GLU A 51 -3.35 6.49 2.37
CA GLU A 51 -4.24 7.12 3.37
C GLU A 51 -5.54 7.63 2.76
N ARG A 52 -5.46 8.26 1.59
CA ARG A 52 -6.61 8.87 0.91
C ARG A 52 -7.52 7.86 0.25
N TYR A 53 -6.97 6.83 -0.39
CA TYR A 53 -7.72 5.94 -1.28
C TYR A 53 -7.94 4.53 -0.73
N GLN A 54 -7.19 4.12 0.29
CA GLN A 54 -7.25 2.78 0.89
C GLN A 54 -7.48 2.86 2.41
N PRO A 55 -8.63 3.41 2.87
CA PRO A 55 -8.90 3.64 4.29
C PRO A 55 -8.97 2.34 5.12
N ASP A 56 -9.20 1.20 4.47
CA ASP A 56 -9.19 -0.11 5.10
C ASP A 56 -7.78 -0.57 5.47
N PHE A 57 -6.71 0.01 4.93
CA PHE A 57 -5.35 -0.28 5.36
C PHE A 57 -4.95 0.62 6.55
N ALA A 58 -4.35 0.03 7.57
CA ALA A 58 -3.78 0.72 8.72
C ALA A 58 -2.27 0.73 8.64
N ASP A 59 -1.67 1.87 8.96
CA ASP A 59 -0.24 1.97 9.24
C ASP A 59 0.09 1.25 10.57
N LYS A 60 1.06 0.34 10.52
CA LYS A 60 1.61 -0.41 11.67
C LYS A 60 3.13 -0.31 11.75
N THR A 61 3.70 0.73 11.15
CA THR A 61 5.13 1.02 11.20
C THR A 61 5.55 1.27 12.64
N THR A 62 6.56 0.54 13.10
CA THR A 62 7.08 0.65 14.48
C THR A 62 8.26 1.60 14.61
N ASN A 63 8.78 2.10 13.50
CA ASN A 63 9.91 3.05 13.43
C ASN A 63 9.44 4.36 12.77
N GLU A 64 10.28 5.40 12.84
CA GLU A 64 10.01 6.70 12.22
C GLU A 64 10.29 6.71 10.69
N SER A 65 10.25 5.54 10.04
CA SER A 65 10.53 5.43 8.61
C SER A 65 9.33 5.82 7.76
N GLU A 66 9.57 6.51 6.65
CA GLU A 66 8.56 6.73 5.61
C GLU A 66 8.26 5.46 4.79
N ASN A 67 9.07 4.40 4.91
CA ASN A 67 8.73 3.07 4.37
C ASN A 67 7.70 2.38 5.28
N ARG A 68 6.47 2.88 5.22
CA ARG A 68 5.41 2.44 6.12
C ARG A 68 4.98 1.00 5.84
N TYR A 69 4.66 0.27 6.90
CA TYR A 69 4.04 -1.04 6.84
C TYR A 69 2.52 -0.91 6.97
N TRP A 70 1.82 -1.23 5.89
CA TRP A 70 0.37 -1.15 5.80
C TRP A 70 -0.25 -2.54 5.93
N ILE A 71 -1.31 -2.67 6.72
CA ILE A 71 -2.04 -3.93 6.90
C ILE A 71 -3.54 -3.71 6.79
N LEU A 72 -4.25 -4.61 6.11
CA LEU A 72 -5.70 -4.55 5.99
C LEU A 72 -6.36 -4.71 7.37
N ARG A 73 -7.20 -3.75 7.74
CA ARG A 73 -8.00 -3.74 8.96
C ARG A 73 -9.04 -4.86 8.87
N ASN A 74 -9.35 -5.46 10.03
CA ASN A 74 -10.51 -6.34 10.21
C ASN A 74 -10.60 -7.57 9.29
N MET A 75 -9.49 -8.25 8.96
CA MET A 75 -9.49 -9.56 8.28
C MET A 75 -10.02 -10.73 9.14
N GLY A 76 -11.07 -10.51 9.95
CA GLY A 76 -11.58 -11.50 10.88
C GLY A 76 -12.70 -11.07 11.83
N ARG A 77 -13.60 -10.15 11.43
CA ARG A 77 -14.89 -9.99 12.12
C ARG A 77 -15.96 -9.40 11.20
N VAL A 78 -16.69 -10.28 10.52
CA VAL A 78 -18.08 -9.99 10.12
C VAL A 78 -18.88 -10.05 11.40
N PHE A 79 -19.56 -8.96 11.78
CA PHE A 79 -20.62 -9.02 12.80
C PHE A 79 -21.88 -9.57 12.14
#